data_AF-A0A0F4IRM9-F1
#
_entry.id   AF-A0A0F4IRM9-F1
#
_cell.length_a   1.000
_cell.length_b   1.000
_cell.length_c   1.000
_cell.angle_alpha   90.00
_cell.angle_beta   90.00
_cell.angle_gamma   90.00
#
_symmetry.space_group_name_H-M   'P 1'
#
loop_
_entity.id
_entity.type
_entity.pdbx_description
1 polymer ?
#
loop_
_entity_poly.entity_id
_entity_poly.type
_entity_poly.pdbx_seq_one_letter_code
_entity_poly.pdbx_strand_id
1 'polypeptide(L)'
;MTALLRYQGALLLRSQRWLAPFAVYAVFVGIGIQPGDRTLDSLGYAAAGLVPLTAWLVRVCVTAEPPAARACTAAAAGPARVHAAALLTGLAGALLTGVLAAAYPLLAGD
;
A
#
# COMPACT_ATOMS: atom_id res chain seq x y z
N MET A 1 16.43 9.30 6.96
CA MET A 1 15.22 8.87 6.21
C MET A 1 15.09 7.37 6.22
N THR A 2 16.10 6.62 5.79
CA THR A 2 16.09 5.14 5.77
C THR A 2 15.71 4.50 7.11
N ALA A 3 16.22 5.02 8.24
CA ALA A 3 15.84 4.54 9.57
C ALA A 3 14.34 4.74 9.89
N LEU A 4 13.76 5.88 9.49
CA LEU A 4 12.32 6.13 9.67
C LEU A 4 11.47 5.25 8.76
N LEU A 5 11.90 5.00 7.52
CA LEU A 5 11.22 4.06 6.62
C LEU A 5 11.25 2.63 7.16
N ARG A 6 12.40 2.17 7.68
CA ARG A 6 12.51 0.86 8.33
C ARG A 6 11.60 0.75 9.55
N TYR A 7 11.53 1.80 10.36
CA TYR A 7 10.64 1.85 11.52
C TYR A 7 9.16 1.81 11.13
N GLN A 8 8.73 2.65 10.19
CA GLN A 8 7.35 2.68 9.70
C GLN A 8 6.97 1.37 8.99
N GLY A 9 7.89 0.77 8.23
CA GLY A 9 7.71 -0.56 7.64
C GLY A 9 7.49 -1.64 8.69
N ALA A 10 8.30 -1.66 9.76
CA ALA A 10 8.13 -2.62 10.85
C ALA A 10 6.79 -2.44 11.60
N LEU A 11 6.38 -1.19 11.84
CA LEU A 11 5.07 -0.85 12.40
C LEU A 11 3.93 -1.37 11.50
N LEU A 12 4.02 -1.14 10.19
CA LEU A 12 3.04 -1.61 9.23
C LEU A 12 2.92 -3.14 9.26
N LEU A 13 4.04 -3.86 9.16
CA LEU A 13 4.06 -5.33 9.23
C LEU A 13 3.45 -5.84 10.53
N ARG A 14 3.80 -5.25 11.68
CA ARG A 14 3.29 -5.66 12.98
C ARG A 14 1.82 -5.30 13.20
N SER A 15 1.31 -4.28 12.51
CA SER A 15 -0.08 -3.83 12.68
C SER A 15 -1.11 -4.85 12.21
N GLN A 16 -0.76 -5.72 11.24
CA GLN A 16 -1.66 -6.68 10.57
C GLN A 16 -2.90 -6.05 9.88
N ARG A 17 -3.12 -4.73 10.04
CA ARG A 17 -4.23 -3.96 9.45
C ARG A 17 -4.12 -3.80 7.94
N TRP A 18 -2.98 -4.19 7.36
CA TRP A 18 -2.76 -4.26 5.92
C TRP A 18 -3.41 -5.51 5.31
N LEU A 19 -3.71 -6.56 6.07
CA LEU A 19 -4.31 -7.78 5.51
C LEU A 19 -5.68 -7.53 4.89
N ALA A 20 -6.55 -6.80 5.58
CA ALA A 20 -7.89 -6.48 5.10
C ALA A 20 -7.90 -5.77 3.74
N PRO A 21 -7.20 -4.64 3.53
CA PRO A 21 -7.21 -3.96 2.23
C PRO A 21 -6.59 -4.81 1.12
N PHE A 22 -5.53 -5.56 1.40
CA PHE A 22 -4.92 -6.46 0.42
C PHE A 22 -5.85 -7.60 0.01
N ALA A 23 -6.56 -8.21 0.96
CA ALA A 23 -7.53 -9.27 0.68
C ALA A 23 -8.70 -8.75 -0.16
N VAL A 24 -9.24 -7.57 0.17
CA VAL A 24 -10.30 -6.93 -0.61
C VAL A 24 -9.84 -6.64 -2.05
N TYR A 25 -8.63 -6.12 -2.22
CA TYR A 25 -8.08 -5.85 -3.55
C TYR A 25 -7.83 -7.13 -4.35
N ALA A 26 -7.32 -8.19 -3.72
CA ALA A 26 -7.11 -9.48 -4.37
C ALA A 26 -8.44 -10.09 -4.87
N VAL A 27 -9.51 -10.03 -4.06
CA VAL A 27 -10.85 -10.46 -4.46
C VAL A 27 -11.37 -9.61 -5.62
N PHE A 28 -11.20 -8.28 -5.55
CA PHE A 28 -11.59 -7.38 -6.63
C PHE A 28 -10.91 -7.72 -7.96
N VAL A 29 -9.59 -7.89 -7.96
CA VAL A 29 -8.81 -8.28 -9.15
C VAL A 29 -9.21 -9.66 -9.66
N GLY A 30 -9.37 -10.64 -8.77
CA GLY A 30 -9.72 -12.01 -9.15
C GLY A 30 -11.13 -12.17 -9.72
N ILE A 31 -12.06 -11.28 -9.37
CA ILE A 31 -13.42 -11.28 -9.94
C ILE A 31 -13.45 -10.53 -11.28
N GLY A 32 -12.67 -9.44 -11.41
CA GLY A 32 -12.79 -8.53 -12.54
C GLY A 32 -11.83 -8.74 -13.70
N ILE A 33 -10.79 -9.58 -13.56
CA ILE A 33 -9.89 -9.93 -14.66
C ILE A 33 -10.15 -11.37 -15.06
N GLN A 34 -10.62 -11.57 -16.30
CA GLN A 34 -10.89 -12.89 -16.86
C GLN A 34 -9.91 -13.29 -17.97
N PRO A 35 -9.65 -14.60 -18.15
CA PRO A 35 -8.83 -15.08 -19.26
C PRO A 35 -9.44 -14.68 -20.60
N GLY A 36 -8.64 -14.07 -21.48
CA GLY A 36 -9.07 -13.59 -22.79
C GLY A 36 -9.53 -12.13 -22.83
N ASP A 37 -9.56 -11.43 -21.69
CA ASP A 37 -9.80 -9.97 -21.68
C ASP A 37 -8.66 -9.20 -22.37
N ARG A 38 -8.99 -8.04 -22.94
CA ARG A 38 -7.97 -7.13 -23.49
C ARG A 38 -7.11 -6.60 -22.34
N THR A 39 -5.80 -6.80 -22.43
CA THR A 39 -4.81 -6.40 -21.41
C THR A 39 -4.98 -4.95 -20.94
N LEU A 40 -5.29 -4.02 -21.85
CA LEU A 40 -5.52 -2.61 -21.52
C LEU A 40 -6.76 -2.38 -20.64
N ASP A 41 -7.84 -3.14 -20.86
CA ASP A 41 -9.07 -3.04 -20.08
C ASP A 41 -8.85 -3.63 -18.68
N SER A 42 -8.14 -4.76 -18.59
CA SER A 42 -7.75 -5.37 -17.31
C SER A 42 -6.83 -4.46 -16.48
N LEU A 43 -5.89 -3.75 -17.12
CA LEU A 43 -5.04 -2.76 -16.46
C LEU A 43 -5.85 -1.56 -15.95
N GLY A 44 -6.80 -1.06 -16.75
CA GLY A 44 -7.72 0.00 -16.34
C GLY A 44 -8.56 -0.39 -15.11
N TYR A 45 -9.08 -1.61 -15.11
CA TYR A 45 -9.83 -2.16 -13.99
C TYR A 45 -8.96 -2.30 -12.73
N ALA A 46 -7.77 -2.89 -12.84
CA ALA A 46 -6.83 -3.03 -11.73
C ALA A 46 -6.42 -1.68 -11.12
N ALA A 47 -6.24 -0.66 -11.97
CA ALA A 47 -5.89 0.70 -11.55
C ALA A 47 -7.01 1.36 -10.72
N ALA A 48 -8.29 1.12 -11.07
CA ALA A 48 -9.42 1.67 -10.32
C ALA A 48 -9.43 1.17 -8.87
N GLY A 49 -9.15 -0.11 -8.65
CA GLY A 49 -9.06 -0.70 -7.29
C GLY A 49 -7.82 -0.25 -6.49
N LEU A 50 -6.75 0.20 -7.14
CA LEU A 50 -5.53 0.65 -6.45
C LEU A 50 -5.74 1.97 -5.70
N VAL A 51 -6.65 2.84 -6.15
CA VAL A 51 -6.93 4.13 -5.50
C VAL A 51 -7.42 3.95 -4.05
N PRO A 52 -8.52 3.20 -3.79
CA PRO A 52 -8.98 2.98 -2.41
C PRO A 52 -7.98 2.17 -1.59
N LEU A 53 -7.25 1.22 -2.20
CA LEU A 53 -6.18 0.47 -1.54
C LEU A 53 -5.09 1.43 -1.01
N THR A 54 -4.63 2.34 -1.86
CA THR A 54 -3.58 3.32 -1.52
C THR A 54 -4.04 4.23 -0.37
N ALA A 55 -5.27 4.75 -0.44
CA ALA A 55 -5.83 5.58 0.61
C ALA A 55 -5.90 4.84 1.96
N TRP A 56 -6.30 3.56 1.94
CA TRP A 56 -6.34 2.73 3.13
C TRP A 56 -4.94 2.48 3.72
N LEU A 57 -3.96 2.13 2.89
CA LEU A 57 -2.58 1.89 3.35
C LEU A 57 -1.96 3.15 3.95
N VAL A 58 -2.16 4.31 3.32
CA VAL A 58 -1.74 5.60 3.87
C VAL A 58 -2.40 5.84 5.22
N ARG A 59 -3.70 5.61 5.36
CA ARG A 59 -4.41 5.74 6.64
C ARG A 59 -3.82 4.81 7.71
N VAL A 60 -3.51 3.56 7.38
CA VAL A 60 -2.88 2.61 8.32
C VAL A 60 -1.50 3.12 8.76
N CYS A 61 -0.63 3.54 7.83
CA CYS A 61 0.69 4.07 8.16
C CYS A 61 0.61 5.31 9.06
N VAL A 62 -0.29 6.25 8.76
CA VAL A 62 -0.45 7.49 9.53
C VAL A 62 -1.09 7.24 10.91
N THR A 63 -1.77 6.12 11.13
CA THR A 63 -2.43 5.78 12.40
C THR A 63 -1.78 4.63 13.16
N ALA A 64 -0.71 4.03 12.64
CA ALA A 64 -0.03 2.89 13.25
C ALA A 64 0.69 3.26 14.56
N GLU A 65 1.27 4.46 14.62
CA GLU A 65 2.10 4.89 15.73
C GLU A 65 1.28 5.54 16.87
N PRO A 66 1.43 5.09 18.13
CA PRO A 66 0.78 5.69 19.30
C PRO A 66 1.14 7.17 19.49
N PRO A 67 0.24 8.01 20.06
CA PRO A 67 0.49 9.45 20.22
C PRO A 67 1.77 9.79 21.00
N ALA A 68 2.06 9.04 22.07
CA ALA A 68 3.26 9.25 22.89
C ALA A 68 4.55 8.98 22.11
N ALA A 69 4.61 7.86 21.37
CA ALA A 69 5.76 7.53 20.53
C ALA A 69 5.95 8.56 19.39
N ARG A 70 4.85 9.04 18.82
CA ARG A 70 4.86 10.07 17.77
C ARG A 70 5.43 11.40 18.26
N ALA A 71 5.14 11.79 19.51
CA ALA A 71 5.70 13.01 20.09
C ALA A 71 7.23 12.90 20.22
N CYS A 72 7.74 11.74 20.66
CA CYS A 72 9.17 11.48 20.74
C CYS A 72 9.84 11.46 19.35
N THR A 73 9.26 10.78 18.36
CA THR A 73 9.82 10.73 17.00
C THR A 73 9.77 12.08 16.30
N ALA A 74 8.71 12.86 16.50
CA ALA A 74 8.59 14.23 15.99
C ALA A 74 9.62 15.17 16.64
N ALA A 75 9.85 15.05 17.96
CA ALA A 75 10.88 15.83 18.65
C ALA A 75 12.30 15.48 18.16
N ALA A 76 12.57 14.20 17.90
CA ALA A 76 13.90 13.74 17.49
C ALA A 76 14.23 14.01 16.01
N ALA A 77 13.25 13.84 15.10
CA ALA A 77 13.49 13.87 13.66
C ALA A 77 12.74 14.97 12.90
N GLY A 78 11.80 15.65 13.55
CA GLY A 78 10.92 16.67 12.99
C GLY A 78 9.58 16.08 12.48
N PRO A 79 8.44 16.78 12.69
CA PRO A 79 7.11 16.26 12.38
C PRO A 79 6.89 16.01 10.88
N ALA A 80 7.39 16.88 10.00
CA ALA A 80 7.27 16.72 8.55
C ALA A 80 7.98 15.46 8.05
N ARG A 81 9.17 15.16 8.61
CA ARG A 81 10.00 14.01 8.25
C ARG A 81 9.37 12.68 8.71
N VAL A 82 8.71 12.67 9.86
CA VAL A 82 7.93 11.53 10.36
C VAL A 82 6.70 11.29 9.49
N HIS A 83 5.94 12.33 9.16
CA HIS A 83 4.76 12.20 8.31
C HIS A 83 5.11 11.75 6.89
N ALA A 84 6.15 12.33 6.28
CA ALA A 84 6.65 11.91 4.98
C ALA A 84 7.08 10.43 4.95
N ALA A 85 7.72 9.93 6.02
CA ALA A 85 8.08 8.51 6.11
C ALA A 85 6.84 7.59 6.13
N ALA A 86 5.77 7.97 6.83
CA ALA A 86 4.51 7.23 6.83
C ALA A 86 3.86 7.20 5.43
N LEU A 87 3.83 8.35 4.74
CA LEU A 87 3.30 8.48 3.39
C LEU A 87 4.10 7.63 2.38
N LEU A 88 5.43 7.75 2.40
CA LEU A 88 6.31 6.99 1.52
C LEU A 88 6.18 5.48 1.75
N THR A 89 5.98 5.04 2.99
CA THR A 89 5.77 3.63 3.30
C THR A 89 4.45 3.12 2.74
N GLY A 90 3.36 3.90 2.88
CA GLY A 90 2.05 3.56 2.28
C GLY A 90 2.10 3.54 0.76
N LEU A 91 2.76 4.53 0.15
CA LEU A 91 2.97 4.62 -1.30
C LEU A 91 3.78 3.44 -1.83
N ALA A 92 4.87 3.06 -1.16
CA ALA A 92 5.68 1.92 -1.55
C ALA A 92 4.87 0.61 -1.56
N GLY A 93 4.02 0.40 -0.54
CA GLY A 93 3.11 -0.75 -0.50
C GLY A 93 2.11 -0.77 -1.66
N ALA A 94 1.53 0.39 -1.99
CA ALA A 94 0.61 0.53 -3.13
C ALA A 94 1.30 0.27 -4.47
N LEU A 95 2.51 0.81 -4.68
CA LEU A 95 3.30 0.60 -5.90
C LEU A 95 3.65 -0.88 -6.10
N LEU A 96 4.12 -1.56 -5.04
CA LEU A 96 4.39 -3.00 -5.09
C LEU A 96 3.14 -3.79 -5.50
N THR A 97 2.00 -3.44 -4.92
CA THR A 97 0.73 -4.11 -5.25
C THR A 97 0.31 -3.85 -6.69
N GLY A 98 0.48 -2.62 -7.18
CA GLY A 98 0.17 -2.27 -8.57
C GLY A 98 1.06 -2.99 -9.58
N VAL A 99 2.36 -3.14 -9.28
CA VAL A 99 3.27 -3.93 -10.11
C VAL A 99 2.84 -5.39 -10.16
N LEU A 100 2.49 -5.99 -9.01
CA LEU A 100 2.00 -7.38 -8.96
C LEU A 100 0.70 -7.56 -9.73
N ALA A 101 -0.24 -6.63 -9.58
CA ALA A 101 -1.52 -6.65 -10.29
C ALA A 101 -1.35 -6.48 -11.80
N ALA A 102 -0.41 -5.65 -12.25
CA ALA A 102 -0.09 -5.47 -13.67
C ALA A 102 0.68 -6.68 -14.26
N ALA A 103 1.50 -7.36 -13.45
CA ALA A 103 2.18 -8.58 -13.87
C ALA A 103 1.22 -9.76 -14.08
N TYR A 104 0.13 -9.83 -13.32
CA TYR A 104 -0.86 -10.91 -13.42
C TYR A 104 -1.42 -11.11 -14.85
N PRO A 105 -2.01 -10.11 -15.54
CA PRO A 105 -2.50 -10.28 -16.90
C PRO A 105 -1.37 -10.51 -17.93
N LEU A 106 -0.15 -10.02 -17.68
CA LEU A 106 1.00 -10.28 -18.54
C LEU A 106 1.50 -11.72 -18.46
N LEU A 107 1.36 -12.35 -17.29
CA LEU A 107 1.74 -13.76 -17.07
C LEU A 107 0.59 -14.74 -17.39
N ALA A 108 -0.66 -14.28 -17.30
CA ALA A 108 -1.85 -15.07 -17.61
C ALA A 108 -2.22 -15.03 -19.11
N GLY A 109 -1.66 -14.08 -19.86
CA GLY A 109 -1.81 -13.97 -21.30
C GLY A 109 -0.77 -14.79 -22.05
N ASP A 110 -1.04 -16.09 -22.18
CA ASP A 110 -0.61 -17.01 -23.24
C ASP A 110 -1.85 -17.74 -23.77
#